data_AF-A0A9X6KQQ5-F1
#
_entry.id   AF-A0A9X6KQQ5-F1
#
_cell.length_a   1.000
_cell.length_b   1.000
_cell.length_c   1.000
_cell.angle_alpha   90.00
_cell.angle_beta   90.00
_cell.angle_gamma   90.00
#
_symmetry.space_group_name_H-M   'P 1'
#
loop_
_entity.id
_entity.type
_entity.pdbx_description
1 polymer ?
#
loop_
_entity_poly.entity_id
_entity_poly.type
_entity_poly.pdbx_seq_one_letter_code
_entity_poly.pdbx_strand_id
1 'polypeptide(L)' 'MRNQYEKEEALTGGNVSSVYCFWDTVRRELKPDSIKIHTLLKHLENKGLKRVPKFLGIDE' A
#
# COMPACT_ATOMS: atom_id res chain seq x y z
N MET A 1 3.97 8.45 -22.83
CA MET A 1 3.08 9.50 -22.29
C MET A 1 2.25 8.84 -21.20
N ARG A 2 2.05 9.48 -20.03
CA ARG A 2 1.23 8.90 -18.96
C ARG A 2 -0.25 9.02 -19.35
N ASN A 3 -0.99 7.92 -19.27
CA ASN A 3 -2.39 7.90 -19.71
C ASN A 3 -3.31 8.51 -18.64
N GLN A 4 -4.27 9.34 -18.99
CA GLN A 4 -5.19 9.97 -18.02
C GLN A 4 -6.33 9.03 -17.59
N TYR A 5 -6.11 7.72 -17.72
CA TYR A 5 -7.09 6.66 -17.57
C TYR A 5 -6.55 5.42 -16.81
N GLU A 6 -5.37 5.51 -16.16
CA GLU A 6 -5.03 4.62 -15.02
C GLU A 6 -6.12 4.84 -13.95
N LYS A 7 -7.12 3.95 -13.88
CA LYS A 7 -8.16 3.99 -12.84
C LYS A 7 -7.72 3.15 -11.64
N GLU A 8 -8.15 3.56 -10.46
CA GLU A 8 -7.96 2.80 -9.23
C GLU A 8 -8.93 1.61 -9.20
N GLU A 9 -8.40 0.39 -9.13
CA GLU A 9 -9.18 -0.86 -9.22
C GLU A 9 -9.37 -1.48 -7.83
N ALA A 10 -10.62 -1.73 -7.43
CA ALA A 10 -10.94 -2.36 -6.16
C ALA A 10 -10.62 -3.87 -6.17
N LEU A 11 -9.78 -4.33 -5.25
CA LEU A 11 -9.36 -5.73 -5.14
C LEU A 11 -10.27 -6.51 -4.19
N THR A 12 -10.84 -7.60 -4.69
CA THR A 12 -11.77 -8.48 -3.94
C THR A 12 -11.10 -9.32 -2.83
N GLY A 13 -9.76 -9.36 -2.76
CA GLY A 13 -8.99 -10.14 -1.77
C GLY A 13 -8.79 -9.47 -0.39
N GLY A 14 -9.56 -8.45 -0.05
CA GLY A 14 -9.41 -7.69 1.21
C GLY A 14 -10.24 -8.25 2.38
N ASN A 15 -9.58 -8.81 3.41
CA ASN A 15 -10.28 -9.39 4.57
C ASN A 15 -10.68 -8.37 5.68
N VAL A 16 -9.94 -7.26 5.84
CA VAL A 16 -10.06 -6.35 7.02
C VAL A 16 -10.11 -4.85 6.63
N SER A 17 -9.86 -4.54 5.36
CA SER A 17 -9.81 -3.19 4.81
C SER A 17 -10.15 -3.26 3.32
N SER A 18 -10.78 -2.21 2.80
CA SER A 18 -10.82 -1.99 1.35
C SER A 18 -9.39 -1.87 0.82
N VAL A 19 -9.11 -2.57 -0.28
CA VAL A 19 -7.80 -2.60 -0.93
C VAL A 19 -8.00 -2.23 -2.38
N TYR A 20 -7.16 -1.33 -2.88
CA TYR A 20 -7.22 -0.86 -4.26
C TYR A 20 -5.84 -0.97 -4.91
N CYS A 21 -5.80 -1.18 -6.23
CA CYS A 21 -4.58 -1.17 -7.02
C CYS A 21 -4.52 0.09 -7.90
N PHE A 22 -3.36 0.72 -7.98
CA PHE A 22 -3.13 1.91 -8.80
C PHE A 22 -1.73 1.87 -9.44
N TRP A 23 -1.66 1.75 -10.77
CA TRP A 23 -0.49 1.37 -11.56
C TRP A 23 0.22 0.11 -10.99
N ASP A 24 1.32 0.25 -10.24
CA ASP A 24 2.09 -0.81 -9.57
C ASP A 24 1.96 -0.80 -8.04
N THR A 25 1.15 0.12 -7.49
CA THR A 25 0.99 0.35 -6.06
C THR A 25 -0.32 -0.25 -5.51
N VAL A 26 -0.34 -0.52 -4.19
CA VAL A 26 -1.53 -1.02 -3.49
C VAL A 26 -1.92 -0.03 -2.39
N ARG A 27 -3.09 0.60 -2.57
CA ARG A 27 -3.70 1.56 -1.64
C ARG A 27 -4.59 0.84 -0.62
N ARG A 28 -4.69 1.41 0.58
CA ARG A 28 -5.45 0.87 1.72
C ARG A 28 -6.03 2.00 2.55
N GLU A 29 -7.22 1.74 3.09
CA GLU A 29 -7.90 2.59 4.07
C GLU A 29 -7.01 2.92 5.29
N LEU A 30 -6.88 4.21 5.63
CA LEU A 30 -6.11 4.67 6.80
C LEU A 30 -6.94 4.48 8.09
N LYS A 31 -6.49 3.59 8.98
CA LYS A 31 -7.10 3.32 10.30
C LYS A 31 -6.15 3.77 11.41
N PRO A 32 -6.62 3.97 12.65
CA PRO A 32 -5.75 4.37 13.77
C PRO A 32 -4.54 3.44 13.98
N ASP A 33 -4.71 2.13 13.74
CA ASP A 33 -3.65 1.13 13.83
C ASP A 33 -2.70 1.08 12.61
N SER A 34 -3.00 1.75 11.50
CA SER A 34 -2.15 1.70 10.29
C SER A 34 -0.72 2.19 10.57
N ILE A 35 -0.52 3.10 11.53
CA ILE A 35 0.79 3.55 12.01
C ILE A 35 1.69 2.37 12.44
N LYS A 36 1.12 1.34 13.08
CA LYS A 36 1.84 0.13 13.50
C LYS A 36 2.33 -0.67 12.29
N ILE A 37 1.49 -0.80 11.26
CA ILE A 37 1.83 -1.46 9.99
C ILE A 37 2.90 -0.67 9.24
N HIS A 38 2.77 0.66 9.14
CA HIS A 38 3.76 1.53 8.48
C HIS A 38 5.13 1.41 9.16
N THR A 39 5.16 1.35 10.49
CA THR A 39 6.37 1.17 11.31
C THR A 39 7.00 -0.21 11.06
N LEU A 40 6.19 -1.28 11.01
CA LEU A 40 6.66 -2.63 10.70
C LEU A 40 7.27 -2.72 9.30
N LEU A 41 6.61 -2.22 8.26
CA LEU A 41 7.13 -2.29 6.88
C LEU A 41 8.45 -1.52 6.74
N LYS A 42 8.55 -0.32 7.33
CA LYS A 42 9.81 0.45 7.39
C LYS A 42 10.91 -0.32 8.14
N HIS A 43 10.59 -1.04 9.21
CA HIS A 43 11.57 -1.88 9.92
C HIS A 43 12.07 -3.03 9.04
N LEU A 44 11.17 -3.73 8.35
CA LEU A 44 11.53 -4.86 7.47
C LEU A 44 12.40 -4.41 6.29
N GLU A 45 12.12 -3.23 5.72
CA GLU A 45 12.96 -2.60 4.70
C GLU A 45 14.34 -2.19 5.26
N ASN A 46 14.40 -1.55 6.43
CA ASN A 46 15.66 -1.21 7.10
C ASN A 46 16.50 -2.44 7.51
N LYS A 47 15.89 -3.63 7.58
CA LYS A 47 16.60 -4.92 7.75
C LYS A 47 17.10 -5.53 6.43
N GLY A 48 16.90 -4.87 5.30
CA GLY A 48 17.38 -5.30 3.98
C GLY A 48 16.59 -6.46 3.36
N LEU A 49 15.36 -6.73 3.82
CA LEU A 49 14.55 -7.82 3.31
C LEU A 49 14.03 -7.50 1.90
N LYS A 50 14.40 -8.31 0.91
CA LYS A 50 14.15 -8.03 -0.53
C LYS A 50 12.83 -8.58 -1.08
N ARG A 51 12.00 -9.23 -0.25
CA ARG A 51 10.76 -9.92 -0.65
C ARG A 51 9.60 -9.64 0.33
N VAL A 52 9.53 -8.41 0.83
CA VAL A 52 8.46 -7.91 1.72
C VAL A 52 7.78 -6.70 1.09
N PRO A 53 6.52 -6.39 1.44
CA PRO A 53 5.91 -5.12 1.06
C PRO A 53 6.69 -3.93 1.61
N LYS A 54 6.71 -2.83 0.87
CA LYS A 54 7.29 -1.55 1.29
C LYS A 54 6.18 -0.56 1.65
N PHE A 55 6.48 0.39 2.53
CA PHE A 55 5.60 1.52 2.79
C PHE A 55 6.05 2.70 1.93
N LEU A 56 5.26 3.05 0.91
CA LEU A 56 5.61 4.09 -0.07
C LEU A 56 5.28 5.51 0.44
N GLY A 57 4.16 5.67 1.15
CA GLY A 57 3.67 6.97 1.62
C GLY A 57 2.22 6.93 2.06
N ILE A 58 1.61 8.10 2.16
CA ILE A 58 0.16 8.33 2.22
C ILE A 58 -0.12 9.39 1.15
N ASP A 59 -1.21 9.24 0.40
CA ASP A 59 -1.66 10.25 -0.55
C ASP A 59 -2.21 11.49 0.19
N GLU A 60 -2.22 12.66 -0.47
CA GLU A 60 -2.75 13.94 0.05
C GLU A 60 -4.27 14.11 -0.18
#